data_AF-A0A498GNJ4-F1
#
_entry.id   AF-A0A498GNJ4-F1
#
_cell.length_a   1.000
_cell.length_b   1.000
_cell.length_c   1.000
_cell.angle_alpha   90.00
_cell.angle_beta   90.00
_cell.angle_gamma   90.00
#
_symmetry.space_group_name_H-M   'P 1'
#
loop_
_entity.id
_entity.type
_entity.pdbx_description
1 polymer ?
#
loop_
_entity_poly.entity_id
_entity_poly.type
_entity_poly.pdbx_seq_one_letter_code
_entity_poly.pdbx_strand_id
1 'polypeptide(L)'
;MSSESTDDGGVYVELSADLDEWLTEQAETLDVSRDAVMKQLLAAYMTTVDSDREMGDHIQPSSDELDAVVAATVDEKLNGSVEAATESAVNARVPDIVDTVERQLADRFEALEADFQTKIEDVRERVVQVKREADAKAPADHSHEEFDRIDALTQEIEQIETELAALRSDVTDSLETQDERIADIDDRLDDVEDKLTRVAWVVSDLRDDQGGRDQNQKAVDRLKRAAAQENISAARCSNCDEQVEIGLLTEPQCPHCNTTVSDVRPEGGIIRSKARLVAAAQLEPGENNE
;
A
#
# COMPACT_ATOMS: atom_id res chain seq x y z
N MET A 1 24.37 36.80 -129.12
CA MET A 1 24.67 35.51 -129.78
C MET A 1 25.00 34.55 -128.67
N SER A 2 24.30 33.46 -128.37
CA SER A 2 23.13 32.82 -128.98
C SER A 2 22.42 32.01 -127.88
N SER A 3 21.10 31.93 -127.93
CA SER A 3 20.31 30.97 -127.17
C SER A 3 20.46 29.59 -127.82
N GLU A 4 20.69 28.54 -127.03
CA GLU A 4 20.56 27.16 -127.47
C GLU A 4 19.36 26.54 -126.76
N SER A 5 18.36 26.17 -127.56
CA SER A 5 17.06 25.62 -127.16
C SER A 5 17.19 24.10 -127.10
N THR A 6 16.98 23.50 -125.93
CA THR A 6 16.80 22.06 -125.78
C THR A 6 15.41 21.69 -126.27
N ASP A 7 15.37 20.92 -127.35
CA ASP A 7 14.18 20.33 -127.98
C ASP A 7 13.59 19.27 -127.03
N ASP A 8 12.40 19.53 -126.48
CA ASP A 8 11.65 18.61 -125.63
C ASP A 8 10.72 17.76 -126.51
N GLY A 9 11.06 16.47 -126.66
CA GLY A 9 10.35 15.50 -127.49
C GLY A 9 9.02 15.03 -126.87
N GLY A 10 8.12 15.97 -126.59
CA GLY A 10 6.78 15.68 -126.08
C GLY A 10 5.86 15.12 -127.16
N VAL A 11 5.19 13.99 -126.87
CA VAL A 11 4.08 13.47 -127.68
C VAL A 11 2.80 14.18 -127.25
N TYR A 12 2.22 14.99 -128.14
CA TYR A 12 0.95 15.66 -127.89
C TYR A 12 -0.20 14.76 -128.35
N VAL A 13 -1.10 14.44 -127.43
CA VAL A 13 -2.33 13.68 -127.70
C VAL A 13 -3.51 14.60 -127.39
N GLU A 14 -4.42 14.75 -128.35
CA GLU A 14 -5.66 15.49 -128.16
C GLU A 14 -6.66 14.59 -127.41
N LEU A 15 -7.01 14.95 -126.17
CA LEU A 15 -7.99 14.24 -125.35
C LEU A 15 -9.38 14.83 -125.55
N SER A 16 -10.43 14.03 -125.35
CA SER A 16 -11.79 14.56 -125.31
C SER A 16 -11.97 15.49 -124.10
N ALA A 17 -12.81 16.52 -124.24
CA ALA A 17 -13.04 17.52 -123.19
C ALA A 17 -13.44 16.87 -121.85
N ASP A 18 -14.29 15.84 -121.87
CA ASP A 18 -14.74 15.13 -120.67
C ASP A 18 -13.59 14.43 -119.93
N LEU A 19 -12.60 13.90 -120.67
CA LEU A 19 -11.45 13.21 -120.08
C LEU A 19 -10.41 14.22 -119.56
N ASP A 20 -10.31 15.38 -120.20
CA ASP A 20 -9.43 16.48 -119.79
C ASP A 20 -9.87 17.08 -118.45
N GLU A 21 -11.17 17.31 -118.29
CA GLU A 21 -11.78 17.80 -117.06
C GLU A 21 -11.62 16.79 -115.93
N TRP A 22 -11.91 15.50 -116.20
CA TRP A 22 -11.79 14.44 -115.20
C TRP A 22 -10.34 14.24 -114.71
N LEU A 23 -9.35 14.33 -115.59
CA LEU A 23 -7.93 14.23 -115.20
C LEU A 23 -7.51 15.40 -114.30
N THR A 24 -8.10 16.57 -114.48
CA THR A 24 -7.82 17.75 -113.67
C THR A 24 -8.42 17.60 -112.27
N GLU A 25 -9.68 17.14 -112.18
CA GLU A 25 -10.35 16.88 -110.89
C GLU A 25 -9.63 15.80 -110.07
N GLN A 26 -9.16 14.73 -110.72
CA GLN A 26 -8.41 13.68 -110.02
C GLN A 26 -7.01 14.09 -109.61
N ALA A 27 -6.35 14.97 -110.37
CA ALA A 27 -5.06 15.54 -109.96
C ALA A 27 -5.20 16.38 -108.68
N GLU A 28 -6.25 17.21 -108.58
CA GLU A 28 -6.53 18.01 -107.39
C GLU A 28 -6.91 17.15 -106.18
N THR A 29 -7.76 16.14 -106.37
CA THR A 29 -8.19 15.25 -105.27
C THR A 29 -7.03 14.48 -104.66
N LEU A 30 -6.05 14.09 -105.48
CA LEU A 30 -4.90 13.28 -105.06
C LEU A 30 -3.66 14.12 -104.72
N ASP A 31 -3.71 15.45 -104.88
CA ASP A 31 -2.59 16.39 -104.72
C ASP A 31 -1.33 15.97 -105.51
N VAL A 32 -1.53 15.47 -106.74
CA VAL A 32 -0.45 15.00 -107.62
C VAL A 32 -0.56 15.63 -109.00
N SER A 33 0.57 15.72 -109.71
CA SER A 33 0.58 16.26 -111.08
C SER A 33 -0.28 15.43 -112.02
N ARG A 34 -0.95 16.08 -112.97
CA ARG A 34 -1.78 15.45 -114.02
C ARG A 34 -1.06 14.32 -114.77
N ASP A 35 0.23 14.48 -115.06
CA ASP A 35 1.06 13.44 -115.70
C ASP A 35 1.20 12.16 -114.85
N ALA A 36 1.19 12.29 -113.51
CA ALA A 36 1.29 11.16 -112.61
C ALA A 36 0.02 10.31 -112.63
N VAL A 37 -1.15 10.95 -112.66
CA VAL A 37 -2.45 10.28 -112.79
C VAL A 37 -2.53 9.53 -114.13
N MET A 38 -2.09 10.17 -115.22
CA MET A 38 -2.09 9.54 -116.55
C MET A 38 -1.13 8.34 -116.62
N LYS A 39 0.07 8.45 -116.04
CA LYS A 39 1.02 7.32 -115.94
C LYS A 39 0.46 6.17 -115.13
N GLN A 40 -0.26 6.45 -114.04
CA GLN A 40 -0.87 5.42 -113.21
C GLN A 40 -2.01 4.69 -113.94
N LEU A 41 -2.85 5.41 -114.68
CA LEU A 41 -3.89 4.80 -115.52
C LEU A 41 -3.31 3.93 -116.63
N LEU A 42 -2.28 4.41 -117.31
CA LEU A 42 -1.58 3.63 -118.33
C LEU A 42 -0.90 2.39 -117.73
N ALA A 43 -0.31 2.50 -116.55
CA ALA A 43 0.27 1.36 -115.84
C ALA A 43 -0.80 0.33 -115.46
N ALA A 44 -1.93 0.76 -114.89
CA ALA A 44 -3.04 -0.13 -114.56
C ALA A 44 -3.61 -0.83 -115.80
N TYR A 45 -3.81 -0.08 -116.90
CA TYR A 45 -4.27 -0.65 -118.16
C TYR A 45 -3.25 -1.63 -118.75
N MET A 46 -1.95 -1.30 -118.73
CA MET A 46 -0.90 -2.23 -119.16
C MET A 46 -0.87 -3.50 -118.32
N THR A 47 -1.03 -3.42 -117.00
CA THR A 47 -1.12 -4.61 -116.13
C THR A 47 -2.35 -5.47 -116.47
N THR A 48 -3.51 -4.86 -116.74
CA THR A 48 -4.69 -5.62 -117.18
C THR A 48 -4.52 -6.25 -118.56
N VAL A 49 -3.84 -5.57 -119.48
CA VAL A 49 -3.62 -6.03 -120.86
C VAL A 49 -2.49 -7.06 -120.94
N ASP A 50 -1.52 -7.04 -120.03
CA ASP A 50 -0.56 -8.13 -119.83
C ASP A 50 -1.24 -9.34 -119.19
N SER A 51 -2.13 -9.11 -118.22
CA SER A 51 -2.91 -10.19 -117.58
C SER A 51 -3.87 -10.88 -118.57
N ASP A 52 -4.43 -10.15 -119.54
CA ASP A 52 -5.28 -10.71 -120.61
C ASP A 52 -4.48 -11.47 -121.69
N ARG A 53 -3.17 -11.28 -121.80
CA ARG A 53 -2.31 -11.95 -122.81
C ARG A 53 -1.77 -13.32 -122.38
N GLU A 54 -1.84 -13.67 -121.10
CA GLU A 54 -1.37 -14.95 -120.55
C GLU A 54 -2.49 -15.78 -119.88
N MET A 55 -3.73 -15.68 -120.34
CA MET A 55 -4.85 -16.43 -119.73
C MET A 55 -5.06 -17.81 -120.41
N GLY A 56 -4.23 -18.78 -120.03
CA GLY A 56 -4.41 -20.19 -120.37
C GLY A 56 -4.11 -21.08 -119.18
N ASP A 57 -5.16 -21.49 -118.45
CA ASP A 57 -5.19 -22.57 -117.46
C ASP A 57 -4.66 -22.26 -116.03
N HIS A 58 -5.43 -21.50 -115.25
CA HIS A 58 -5.32 -21.55 -113.78
C HIS A 58 -6.69 -21.55 -113.12
N ILE A 59 -6.91 -22.56 -112.26
CA ILE A 59 -8.00 -22.70 -111.32
C ILE A 59 -8.09 -21.42 -110.50
N GLN A 60 -9.18 -20.66 -110.67
CA GLN A 60 -9.45 -19.52 -109.81
C GLN A 60 -9.70 -20.05 -108.39
N PRO A 61 -8.99 -19.56 -107.37
CA PRO A 61 -9.28 -19.95 -106.00
C PRO A 61 -10.73 -19.60 -105.66
N SER A 62 -11.37 -20.43 -104.82
CA SER A 62 -12.73 -20.16 -104.39
C SER A 62 -12.76 -18.87 -103.58
N SER A 63 -13.87 -18.12 -103.65
CA SER A 63 -14.04 -16.87 -102.88
C SER A 63 -13.75 -17.09 -101.40
N ASP A 64 -14.18 -18.25 -100.85
CA ASP A 64 -14.02 -18.58 -99.44
C ASP A 64 -12.54 -18.77 -99.02
N GLU A 65 -11.69 -19.31 -99.89
CA GLU A 65 -10.26 -19.48 -99.61
C GLU A 65 -9.49 -18.16 -99.72
N LEU A 66 -9.85 -17.31 -100.68
CA LEU A 66 -9.32 -15.95 -100.77
C LEU A 66 -9.72 -15.12 -99.55
N ASP A 67 -10.99 -15.19 -99.13
CA ASP A 67 -11.50 -14.48 -97.96
C ASP A 67 -10.79 -14.93 -96.67
N ALA A 68 -10.50 -16.23 -96.51
CA ALA A 68 -9.76 -16.74 -95.37
C ALA A 68 -8.29 -16.26 -95.32
N VAL A 69 -7.59 -16.25 -96.46
CA VAL A 69 -6.20 -15.78 -96.56
C VAL A 69 -6.12 -14.26 -96.37
N VAL A 70 -7.07 -13.52 -96.95
CA VAL A 70 -7.18 -12.07 -96.76
C VAL A 70 -7.48 -11.77 -95.30
N ALA A 71 -8.45 -12.44 -94.67
CA ALA A 71 -8.76 -12.25 -93.26
C ALA A 71 -7.57 -12.53 -92.35
N ALA A 72 -6.83 -13.64 -92.56
CA ALA A 72 -5.65 -13.96 -91.76
C ALA A 72 -4.51 -12.94 -91.96
N THR A 73 -4.27 -12.51 -93.20
CA THR A 73 -3.24 -11.51 -93.52
C THR A 73 -3.61 -10.13 -92.97
N VAL A 74 -4.88 -9.77 -93.06
CA VAL A 74 -5.44 -8.52 -92.53
C VAL A 74 -5.39 -8.53 -91.01
N ASP A 75 -5.75 -9.62 -90.34
CA ASP A 75 -5.63 -9.77 -88.89
C ASP A 75 -4.18 -9.67 -88.44
N GLU A 76 -3.23 -10.29 -89.12
CA GLU A 76 -1.81 -10.20 -88.75
C GLU A 76 -1.24 -8.80 -88.96
N LYS A 77 -1.56 -8.16 -90.09
CA LYS A 77 -1.16 -6.76 -90.39
C LYS A 77 -1.82 -5.76 -89.46
N LEU A 78 -3.12 -5.90 -89.19
CA LEU A 78 -3.87 -5.03 -88.29
C LEU A 78 -3.39 -5.22 -86.86
N ASN A 79 -3.24 -6.46 -86.39
CA ASN A 79 -2.80 -6.71 -85.02
C ASN A 79 -1.37 -6.20 -84.78
N GLY A 80 -0.44 -6.43 -85.71
CA GLY A 80 0.92 -5.87 -85.61
C GLY A 80 0.95 -4.33 -85.71
N SER A 81 0.09 -3.73 -86.55
CA SER A 81 -0.01 -2.28 -86.65
C SER A 81 -0.68 -1.65 -85.43
N VAL A 82 -1.70 -2.30 -84.86
CA VAL A 82 -2.38 -1.86 -83.64
C VAL A 82 -1.44 -2.00 -82.46
N GLU A 83 -0.71 -3.11 -82.33
CA GLU A 83 0.29 -3.32 -81.27
C GLU A 83 1.37 -2.24 -81.34
N ALA A 84 1.99 -2.00 -82.50
CA ALA A 84 2.99 -0.94 -82.66
C ALA A 84 2.43 0.47 -82.41
N ALA A 85 1.19 0.74 -82.84
CA ALA A 85 0.53 2.02 -82.59
C ALA A 85 0.21 2.21 -81.10
N THR A 86 -0.24 1.15 -80.41
CA THR A 86 -0.51 1.18 -78.97
C THR A 86 0.77 1.33 -78.17
N GLU A 87 1.84 0.60 -78.51
CA GLU A 87 3.14 0.72 -77.85
C GLU A 87 3.72 2.13 -78.04
N SER A 88 3.63 2.69 -79.24
CA SER A 88 4.03 4.07 -79.51
C SER A 88 3.20 5.08 -78.71
N ALA A 89 1.87 4.93 -78.67
CA ALA A 89 0.98 5.80 -77.91
C ALA A 89 1.23 5.69 -76.38
N VAL A 90 1.48 4.49 -75.88
CA VAL A 90 1.82 4.25 -74.46
C VAL A 90 3.19 4.84 -74.14
N ASN A 91 4.22 4.58 -74.94
CA ASN A 91 5.56 5.15 -74.73
C ASN A 91 5.58 6.67 -74.84
N ALA A 92 4.70 7.27 -75.65
CA ALA A 92 4.54 8.71 -75.69
C ALA A 92 3.85 9.26 -74.43
N ARG A 93 2.91 8.51 -73.83
CA ARG A 93 2.07 9.01 -72.73
C ARG A 93 2.58 8.68 -71.33
N VAL A 94 3.30 7.58 -71.17
CA VAL A 94 3.86 7.15 -69.87
C VAL A 94 4.79 8.20 -69.25
N PRO A 95 5.72 8.85 -69.99
CA PRO A 95 6.56 9.91 -69.43
C PRO A 95 5.75 11.08 -68.87
N ASP A 96 4.72 11.53 -69.58
CA ASP A 96 3.84 12.61 -69.10
C ASP A 96 3.11 12.24 -67.80
N ILE A 97 2.66 10.98 -67.70
CA ILE A 97 1.99 10.46 -66.51
C ILE A 97 2.98 10.38 -65.35
N VAL A 98 4.18 9.86 -65.59
CA VAL A 98 5.25 9.76 -64.58
C VAL A 98 5.61 11.15 -64.07
N ASP A 99 5.89 12.11 -64.95
CA ASP A 99 6.23 13.47 -64.54
C ASP A 99 5.09 14.12 -63.75
N THR A 100 3.84 13.83 -64.11
CA THR A 100 2.67 14.37 -63.39
C THR A 100 2.56 13.78 -61.99
N VAL A 101 2.76 12.47 -61.84
CA VAL A 101 2.77 11.80 -60.55
C VAL A 101 3.96 12.27 -59.71
N GLU A 102 5.14 12.41 -60.31
CA GLU A 102 6.34 12.90 -59.62
C GLU A 102 6.14 14.31 -59.10
N ARG A 103 5.60 15.23 -59.92
CA ARG A 103 5.24 16.59 -59.47
C ARG A 103 4.22 16.55 -58.34
N GLN A 104 3.16 15.75 -58.47
CA GLN A 104 2.14 15.64 -57.42
C GLN A 104 2.71 15.07 -56.11
N LEU A 105 3.64 14.12 -56.18
CA LEU A 105 4.31 13.58 -55.00
C LEU A 105 5.24 14.62 -54.38
N ALA A 106 6.03 15.33 -55.19
CA ALA A 106 6.89 16.42 -54.73
C ALA A 106 6.08 17.49 -53.99
N ASP A 107 4.99 17.96 -54.60
CA ASP A 107 4.08 18.95 -53.98
C ASP A 107 3.50 18.45 -52.66
N ARG A 108 3.13 17.17 -52.58
CA ARG A 108 2.62 16.55 -51.34
C ARG A 108 3.70 16.43 -50.27
N PHE A 109 4.93 16.09 -50.64
CA PHE A 109 6.05 16.02 -49.71
C PHE A 109 6.39 17.40 -49.17
N GLU A 110 6.46 18.42 -50.03
CA GLU A 110 6.71 19.81 -49.62
C GLU A 110 5.61 20.31 -48.68
N ALA A 111 4.34 20.05 -49.00
CA ALA A 111 3.22 20.42 -48.14
C ALA A 111 3.26 19.70 -46.78
N LEU A 112 3.62 18.41 -46.77
CA LEU A 112 3.73 17.62 -45.55
C LEU A 112 4.90 18.07 -44.68
N GLU A 113 6.05 18.37 -45.29
CA GLU A 113 7.22 18.90 -44.60
C GLU A 113 6.91 20.26 -43.97
N ALA A 114 6.22 21.14 -44.70
CA ALA A 114 5.77 22.43 -44.17
C ALA A 114 4.79 22.29 -42.99
N ASP A 115 3.83 21.35 -43.07
CA ASP A 115 2.90 21.04 -41.98
C ASP A 115 3.63 20.47 -40.75
N PHE A 116 4.56 19.52 -40.95
CA PHE A 116 5.37 18.98 -39.86
C PHE A 116 6.22 20.05 -39.19
N GLN A 117 6.87 20.92 -39.97
CA GLN A 117 7.68 22.01 -39.41
C GLN A 117 6.82 22.98 -38.59
N THR A 118 5.61 23.29 -39.06
CA THR A 118 4.65 24.12 -38.33
C THR A 118 4.22 23.45 -37.02
N LYS A 119 3.91 22.16 -37.05
CA LYS A 119 3.55 21.40 -35.84
C LYS A 119 4.67 21.29 -34.83
N ILE A 120 5.92 21.10 -35.29
CA ILE A 120 7.09 21.07 -34.41
C ILE A 120 7.26 22.42 -33.72
N GLU A 121 7.07 23.53 -34.44
CA GLU A 121 7.15 24.86 -33.84
C GLU A 121 6.02 25.11 -32.83
N ASP A 122 4.78 24.70 -33.13
CA ASP A 122 3.65 24.79 -32.18
C ASP A 122 3.89 23.96 -30.91
N VAL A 123 4.37 22.72 -31.05
CA VAL A 123 4.72 21.88 -29.89
C VAL A 123 5.84 22.51 -29.08
N ARG A 124 6.86 23.07 -29.74
CA ARG A 124 7.96 23.78 -29.05
C ARG A 124 7.43 24.97 -28.27
N GLU A 125 6.60 25.81 -28.89
CA GLU A 125 5.99 26.96 -28.24
C GLU A 125 5.16 26.51 -27.02
N ARG A 126 4.35 25.45 -27.18
CA ARG A 126 3.54 24.89 -26.10
C ARG A 126 4.39 24.34 -24.95
N VAL A 127 5.46 23.61 -25.23
CA VAL A 127 6.36 23.08 -24.19
C VAL A 127 7.05 24.21 -23.44
N VAL A 128 7.50 25.24 -24.15
CA VAL A 128 8.09 26.43 -23.53
C VAL A 128 7.06 27.16 -22.67
N GLN A 129 5.82 27.28 -23.13
CA GLN A 129 4.71 27.84 -22.35
C GLN A 129 4.48 27.03 -21.07
N VAL A 130 4.28 25.72 -21.16
CA VAL A 130 4.05 24.83 -20.01
C VAL A 130 5.21 24.89 -19.03
N LYS A 131 6.45 24.87 -19.52
CA LYS A 131 7.64 25.01 -18.68
C LYS A 131 7.62 26.34 -17.92
N ARG A 132 7.31 27.45 -18.60
CA ARG A 132 7.21 28.77 -17.95
C ARG A 132 6.08 28.82 -16.92
N GLU A 133 4.92 28.24 -17.23
CA GLU A 133 3.79 28.18 -16.30
C GLU A 133 4.11 27.29 -15.08
N ALA A 134 4.76 26.15 -15.30
CA ALA A 134 5.19 25.24 -14.24
C ALA A 134 6.26 25.90 -13.34
N ASP A 135 7.29 26.51 -13.91
CA ASP A 135 8.32 27.24 -13.17
C ASP A 135 7.75 28.44 -12.41
N ALA A 136 6.74 29.13 -12.98
CA ALA A 136 6.05 30.22 -12.30
C ALA A 136 5.19 29.70 -11.14
N LYS A 137 4.66 28.48 -11.25
CA LYS A 137 3.85 27.87 -10.21
C LYS A 137 4.69 27.32 -9.07
N ALA A 138 5.83 26.73 -9.39
CA ALA A 138 6.80 26.21 -8.44
C ALA A 138 8.21 26.41 -9.02
N PRO A 139 8.94 27.46 -8.58
CA PRO A 139 10.35 27.60 -8.91
C PRO A 139 11.14 26.34 -8.54
N ALA A 140 12.28 26.12 -9.19
CA ALA A 140 13.16 24.98 -8.88
C ALA A 140 13.54 24.90 -7.40
N ASP A 141 13.64 26.06 -6.75
CA ASP A 141 13.98 26.20 -5.33
C ASP A 141 12.76 26.46 -4.43
N HIS A 142 11.54 26.16 -4.92
CA HIS A 142 10.34 26.27 -4.09
C HIS A 142 10.41 25.27 -2.93
N SER A 143 10.51 25.79 -1.71
CA SER A 143 10.33 25.01 -0.49
C SER A 143 8.89 25.11 0.01
N HIS A 144 8.48 24.10 0.76
CA HIS A 144 7.20 24.07 1.45
C HIS A 144 7.43 24.27 2.95
N GLU A 145 7.20 25.48 3.44
CA GLU A 145 7.31 25.83 4.88
C GLU A 145 6.38 24.94 5.75
N GLU A 146 5.28 24.45 5.17
CA GLU A 146 4.39 23.50 5.82
C GLU A 146 5.08 22.16 6.11
N PHE A 147 6.01 21.71 5.27
CA PHE A 147 6.81 20.51 5.52
C PHE A 147 7.88 20.78 6.58
N ASP A 148 8.53 21.95 6.57
CA ASP A 148 9.45 22.35 7.64
C ASP A 148 8.75 22.35 9.01
N ARG A 149 7.47 22.77 9.04
CA ARG A 149 6.64 22.69 10.25
C ARG A 149 6.36 21.24 10.67
N ILE A 150 6.13 20.33 9.73
CA ILE A 150 5.93 18.91 10.04
C ILE A 150 7.22 18.34 10.64
N ASP A 151 8.37 18.61 10.05
CA ASP A 151 9.66 18.13 10.57
C ASP A 151 9.93 18.67 11.98
N ALA A 152 9.61 19.94 12.24
CA ALA A 152 9.69 20.52 13.58
C ALA A 152 8.74 19.84 14.58
N LEU A 153 7.49 19.56 14.18
CA LEU A 153 6.52 18.85 15.01
C LEU A 153 6.95 17.40 15.28
N THR A 154 7.55 16.72 14.31
CA THR A 154 8.11 15.38 14.49
C THR A 154 9.22 15.39 15.54
N GLN A 155 10.14 16.36 15.47
CA GLN A 155 11.19 16.52 16.48
C GLN A 155 10.62 16.83 17.86
N GLU A 156 9.57 17.66 17.96
CA GLU A 156 8.89 17.95 19.22
C GLU A 156 8.22 16.70 19.82
N ILE A 157 7.60 15.87 18.98
CA ILE A 157 7.00 14.60 19.43
C ILE A 157 8.08 13.64 19.94
N GLU A 158 9.18 13.46 19.22
CA GLU A 158 10.30 12.61 19.66
C GLU A 158 10.90 13.09 20.99
N GLN A 159 10.99 14.41 21.18
CA GLN A 159 11.41 14.99 22.45
C GLN A 159 10.42 14.67 23.57
N ILE A 160 9.13 14.89 23.36
CA ILE A 160 8.08 14.59 24.34
C ILE A 160 8.08 13.10 24.70
N GLU A 161 8.26 12.20 23.73
CA GLU A 161 8.34 10.77 23.97
C GLU A 161 9.54 10.41 24.86
N THR A 162 10.69 11.05 24.62
CA THR A 162 11.90 10.87 25.43
C THR A 162 11.70 11.38 26.86
N GLU A 163 11.10 12.56 27.02
CA GLU A 163 10.79 13.15 28.33
C GLU A 163 9.77 12.31 29.09
N LEU A 164 8.75 11.79 28.41
CA LEU A 164 7.74 10.92 29.01
C LEU A 164 8.34 9.58 29.46
N ALA A 165 9.25 9.01 28.66
CA ALA A 165 9.96 7.78 29.02
C ALA A 165 10.84 7.99 30.27
N ALA A 166 11.56 9.12 30.33
CA ALA A 166 12.36 9.49 31.50
C ALA A 166 11.47 9.67 32.74
N LEU A 167 10.39 10.45 32.63
CA LEU A 167 9.46 10.69 33.74
C LEU A 167 8.82 9.38 34.24
N ARG A 168 8.49 8.47 33.33
CA ARG A 168 7.97 7.16 33.69
C ARG A 168 9.00 6.34 34.47
N SER A 169 10.27 6.37 34.06
CA SER A 169 11.36 5.72 34.79
C SER A 169 11.50 6.31 36.19
N ASP A 170 11.57 7.64 36.31
CA ASP A 170 11.68 8.34 37.59
C ASP A 170 10.53 7.99 38.55
N VAL A 171 9.31 7.89 38.03
CA VAL A 171 8.13 7.48 38.82
C VAL A 171 8.27 6.03 39.28
N THR A 172 8.69 5.11 38.41
CA THR A 172 8.92 3.70 38.79
C THR A 172 9.99 3.61 39.87
N ASP A 173 11.14 4.24 39.69
CA ASP A 173 12.24 4.23 40.65
C ASP A 173 11.82 4.86 42.00
N SER A 174 11.02 5.93 41.96
CA SER A 174 10.48 6.55 43.16
C SER A 174 9.49 5.64 43.89
N LEU A 175 8.69 4.84 43.18
CA LEU A 175 7.75 3.90 43.80
C LEU A 175 8.50 2.74 44.44
N GLU A 176 9.51 2.19 43.77
CA GLU A 176 10.37 1.15 44.35
C GLU A 176 11.05 1.64 45.64
N THR A 177 11.60 2.85 45.61
CA THR A 177 12.20 3.48 46.81
C THR A 177 11.16 3.68 47.94
N GLN A 178 9.90 4.00 47.60
CA GLN A 178 8.85 4.16 48.61
C GLN A 178 8.44 2.82 49.20
N ASP A 179 8.32 1.77 48.39
CA ASP A 179 8.00 0.43 48.86
C ASP A 179 9.08 -0.10 49.81
N GLU A 180 10.36 0.13 49.50
CA GLU A 180 11.48 -0.20 50.41
C GLU A 180 11.37 0.54 51.75
N ARG A 181 10.99 1.82 51.72
CA ARG A 181 10.80 2.61 52.95
C ARG A 181 9.59 2.15 53.76
N ILE A 182 8.51 1.73 53.10
CA ILE A 182 7.33 1.18 53.77
C ILE A 182 7.71 -0.15 54.44
N ALA A 183 8.45 -1.02 53.75
CA ALA A 183 8.92 -2.27 54.32
C ALA A 183 9.82 -2.04 55.56
N ASP A 184 10.76 -1.09 55.52
CA ASP A 184 11.57 -0.72 56.69
C ASP A 184 10.71 -0.23 57.87
N ILE A 185 9.68 0.57 57.59
CA ILE A 185 8.77 1.05 58.63
C ILE A 185 7.98 -0.11 59.23
N ASP A 186 7.48 -1.02 58.41
CA ASP A 186 6.72 -2.21 58.84
C ASP A 186 7.58 -3.10 59.75
N ASP A 187 8.80 -3.44 59.32
CA ASP A 187 9.76 -4.20 60.12
C ASP A 187 10.04 -3.54 61.48
N ARG A 188 10.15 -2.20 61.50
CA ARG A 188 10.37 -1.44 62.73
C ARG A 188 9.14 -1.38 63.63
N LEU A 189 7.93 -1.37 63.05
CA LEU A 189 6.69 -1.42 63.81
C LEU A 189 6.52 -2.78 64.46
N ASP A 190 6.79 -3.87 63.74
CA ASP A 190 6.79 -5.24 64.26
C ASP A 190 7.78 -5.40 65.42
N ASP A 191 9.02 -4.91 65.26
CA ASP A 191 10.03 -4.94 66.34
C ASP A 191 9.60 -4.11 67.58
N VAL A 192 8.91 -2.99 67.38
CA VAL A 192 8.35 -2.21 68.49
C VAL A 192 7.19 -2.94 69.16
N GLU A 193 6.29 -3.57 68.40
CA GLU A 193 5.18 -4.37 68.92
C GLU A 193 5.68 -5.55 69.76
N ASP A 194 6.68 -6.27 69.27
CA ASP A 194 7.34 -7.36 69.99
C ASP A 194 7.95 -6.88 71.32
N LYS A 195 8.63 -5.73 71.30
CA LYS A 195 9.19 -5.10 72.50
C LYS A 195 8.10 -4.70 73.48
N LEU A 196 7.02 -4.08 73.02
CA LEU A 196 5.89 -3.67 73.87
C LEU A 196 5.19 -4.89 74.48
N THR A 197 5.01 -5.97 73.71
CA THR A 197 4.46 -7.23 74.21
C THR A 197 5.34 -7.84 75.30
N ARG A 198 6.66 -7.86 75.09
CA ARG A 198 7.61 -8.32 76.11
C ARG A 198 7.55 -7.46 77.37
N VAL A 199 7.51 -6.13 77.23
CA VAL A 199 7.39 -5.21 78.37
C VAL A 199 6.06 -5.42 79.10
N ALA A 200 4.96 -5.57 78.38
CA ALA A 200 3.65 -5.84 78.96
C ALA A 200 3.65 -7.14 79.78
N TRP A 201 4.30 -8.20 79.28
CA TRP A 201 4.45 -9.46 80.00
C TRP A 201 5.26 -9.29 81.29
N VAL A 202 6.40 -8.60 81.25
CA VAL A 202 7.22 -8.31 82.44
C VAL A 202 6.48 -7.44 83.46
N VAL A 203 5.73 -6.45 82.99
CA VAL A 203 4.92 -5.59 83.87
C VAL A 203 3.77 -6.37 84.51
N SER A 204 3.13 -7.27 83.75
CA SER A 204 2.10 -8.17 84.29
C SER A 204 2.67 -9.09 85.36
N ASP A 205 3.81 -9.73 85.09
CA ASP A 205 4.52 -10.59 86.05
C ASP A 205 4.83 -9.84 87.34
N LEU A 206 5.44 -8.63 87.24
CA LEU A 206 5.74 -7.80 88.40
C LEU A 206 4.47 -7.38 89.17
N ARG A 207 3.38 -7.08 88.46
CA ARG A 207 2.10 -6.70 89.07
C ARG A 207 1.46 -7.87 89.79
N ASP A 208 1.50 -9.07 89.23
CA ASP A 208 0.99 -10.28 89.88
C ASP A 208 1.83 -10.64 91.10
N ASP A 209 3.15 -10.46 91.02
CA ASP A 209 4.08 -10.67 92.14
C ASP A 209 3.83 -9.69 93.30
N GLN A 210 3.51 -8.42 93.00
CA GLN A 210 3.14 -7.43 94.01
C GLN A 210 1.70 -7.64 94.52
N GLY A 211 0.77 -7.95 93.62
CA GLY A 211 -0.64 -8.17 93.92
C GLY A 211 -0.87 -9.42 94.75
N GLY A 212 -0.13 -10.51 94.51
CA GLY A 212 -0.17 -11.74 95.30
C GLY A 212 0.33 -11.52 96.73
N ARG A 213 1.42 -10.77 96.91
CA ARG A 213 1.94 -10.40 98.24
C ARG A 213 0.95 -9.53 99.01
N ASP A 214 0.38 -8.51 98.38
CA ASP A 214 -0.62 -7.62 99.01
C ASP A 214 -1.92 -8.35 99.34
N GLN A 215 -2.40 -9.25 98.46
CA GLN A 215 -3.59 -10.07 98.73
C GLN A 215 -3.37 -11.05 99.89
N ASN A 216 -2.21 -11.70 99.96
CA ASN A 216 -1.85 -12.58 101.07
C ASN A 216 -1.77 -11.80 102.39
N GLN A 217 -1.15 -10.62 102.39
CA GLN A 217 -1.10 -9.76 103.57
C GLN A 217 -2.50 -9.33 104.03
N LYS A 218 -3.36 -8.90 103.10
CA LYS A 218 -4.76 -8.54 103.40
C LYS A 218 -5.56 -9.73 103.93
N ALA A 219 -5.32 -10.94 103.43
CA ALA A 219 -5.96 -12.15 103.92
C ALA A 219 -5.53 -12.45 105.37
N VAL A 220 -4.22 -12.37 105.67
CA VAL A 220 -3.68 -12.50 107.03
C VAL A 220 -4.25 -11.43 107.97
N ASP A 221 -4.30 -10.16 107.53
CA ASP A 221 -4.85 -9.08 108.34
C ASP A 221 -6.35 -9.27 108.62
N ARG A 222 -7.11 -9.83 107.68
CA ARG A 222 -8.52 -10.21 107.90
C ARG A 222 -8.63 -11.32 108.94
N LEU A 223 -7.83 -12.38 108.85
CA LEU A 223 -7.79 -13.47 109.83
C LEU A 223 -7.43 -12.96 111.23
N LYS A 224 -6.40 -12.12 111.34
CA LYS A 224 -6.00 -11.49 112.61
C LYS A 224 -7.09 -10.60 113.18
N ARG A 225 -7.77 -9.82 112.34
CA ARG A 225 -8.89 -8.96 112.76
C ARG A 225 -10.09 -9.78 113.24
N ALA A 226 -10.46 -10.84 112.52
CA ALA A 226 -11.54 -11.75 112.91
C ALA A 226 -11.24 -12.43 114.26
N ALA A 227 -10.02 -12.90 114.44
CA ALA A 227 -9.57 -13.48 115.70
C ALA A 227 -9.58 -12.44 116.86
N ALA A 228 -9.13 -11.21 116.61
CA ALA A 228 -9.17 -10.13 117.59
C ALA A 228 -10.60 -9.75 118.00
N GLN A 229 -11.54 -9.72 117.06
CA GLN A 229 -12.96 -9.40 117.33
C GLN A 229 -13.63 -10.45 118.23
N GLU A 230 -13.23 -11.72 118.11
CA GLU A 230 -13.71 -12.82 118.96
C GLU A 230 -12.82 -13.10 120.17
N ASN A 231 -11.78 -12.29 120.42
CA ASN A 231 -10.78 -12.46 121.50
C ASN A 231 -10.05 -13.82 121.48
N ILE A 232 -9.70 -14.31 120.29
CA ILE A 232 -9.02 -15.58 120.05
C ILE A 232 -7.53 -15.32 119.78
N SER A 233 -6.63 -15.90 120.58
CA SER A 233 -5.17 -15.82 120.35
C SER A 233 -4.59 -17.02 119.61
N ALA A 234 -5.22 -18.20 119.75
CA ALA A 234 -4.81 -19.44 119.09
C ALA A 234 -6.04 -20.28 118.67
N ALA A 235 -5.92 -20.98 117.55
CA ALA A 235 -6.95 -21.87 117.03
C ALA A 235 -6.34 -23.14 116.44
N ARG A 236 -7.09 -24.26 116.43
CA ARG A 236 -6.64 -25.50 115.79
C ARG A 236 -6.97 -25.50 114.29
N CYS A 237 -6.08 -25.99 113.46
CA CYS A 237 -6.37 -26.15 112.03
C CYS A 237 -7.49 -27.18 111.81
N SER A 238 -8.47 -26.88 110.95
CA SER A 238 -9.52 -27.86 110.60
C SER A 238 -9.02 -29.08 109.82
N ASN A 239 -7.83 -28.99 109.21
CA ASN A 239 -7.28 -30.05 108.36
C ASN A 239 -6.29 -30.98 109.10
N CYS A 240 -5.37 -30.42 109.89
CA CYS A 240 -4.35 -31.20 110.59
C CYS A 240 -4.47 -31.17 112.12
N ASP A 241 -5.51 -30.51 112.66
CA ASP A 241 -5.82 -30.37 114.09
C ASP A 241 -4.71 -29.77 115.00
N GLU A 242 -3.58 -29.35 114.43
CA GLU A 242 -2.47 -28.70 115.16
C GLU A 242 -2.85 -27.28 115.60
N GLN A 243 -2.34 -26.85 116.76
CA GLN A 243 -2.61 -25.52 117.31
C GLN A 243 -1.74 -24.45 116.64
N VAL A 244 -2.35 -23.37 116.18
CA VAL A 244 -1.68 -22.26 115.51
C VAL A 244 -1.95 -20.95 116.25
N GLU A 245 -0.91 -20.18 116.53
CA GLU A 245 -1.02 -18.82 117.06
C GLU A 245 -1.38 -17.83 115.94
N ILE A 246 -2.57 -17.23 116.01
CA ILE A 246 -3.09 -16.39 114.91
C ILE A 246 -2.28 -15.10 114.76
N GLY A 247 -1.76 -14.56 115.87
CA GLY A 247 -0.93 -13.35 115.86
C GLY A 247 0.38 -13.49 115.08
N LEU A 248 0.91 -14.72 114.96
CA LEU A 248 2.19 -15.02 114.31
C LEU A 248 2.06 -15.42 112.84
N LEU A 249 0.85 -15.53 112.31
CA LEU A 249 0.65 -15.82 110.89
C LEU A 249 1.26 -14.72 110.01
N THR A 250 2.12 -15.11 109.08
CA THR A 250 2.70 -14.24 108.03
C THR A 250 2.08 -14.50 106.66
N GLU A 251 1.47 -15.67 106.48
CA GLU A 251 0.77 -16.10 105.26
C GLU A 251 -0.60 -16.67 105.63
N PRO A 252 -1.60 -16.64 104.72
CA PRO A 252 -2.95 -17.13 105.00
C PRO A 252 -3.03 -18.67 104.90
N GLN A 253 -2.04 -19.37 105.44
CA GLN A 253 -1.88 -20.82 105.39
C GLN A 253 -1.53 -21.36 106.79
N CYS A 254 -1.94 -22.59 107.09
CA CYS A 254 -1.52 -23.26 108.32
C CYS A 254 -0.02 -23.57 108.27
N PRO A 255 0.81 -23.14 109.25
CA PRO A 255 2.26 -23.36 109.23
C PRO A 255 2.68 -24.83 109.36
N HIS A 256 1.75 -25.73 109.72
CA HIS A 256 2.04 -27.16 109.92
C HIS A 256 1.67 -28.03 108.71
N CYS A 257 0.62 -27.68 107.96
CA CYS A 257 0.13 -28.48 106.83
C CYS A 257 -0.07 -27.70 105.53
N ASN A 258 0.32 -26.42 105.52
CA ASN A 258 0.29 -25.52 104.38
C ASN A 258 -1.09 -25.32 103.72
N THR A 259 -2.17 -25.65 104.45
CA THR A 259 -3.54 -25.49 103.95
C THR A 259 -3.96 -24.04 104.05
N THR A 260 -4.48 -23.46 102.96
CA THR A 260 -5.02 -22.10 102.93
C THR A 260 -6.20 -21.96 103.89
N VAL A 261 -6.18 -20.93 104.74
CA VAL A 261 -7.18 -20.65 105.76
C VAL A 261 -7.96 -19.40 105.38
N SER A 262 -9.29 -19.47 105.46
CA SER A 262 -10.18 -18.35 105.09
C SER A 262 -10.76 -17.61 106.29
N ASP A 263 -10.91 -18.28 107.44
CA ASP A 263 -11.63 -17.72 108.59
C ASP A 263 -11.18 -18.33 109.94
N VAL A 264 -11.46 -17.64 111.04
CA VAL A 264 -11.25 -18.12 112.42
C VAL A 264 -12.60 -18.15 113.13
N ARG A 265 -13.07 -19.33 113.51
CA ARG A 265 -14.38 -19.48 114.17
C ARG A 265 -14.25 -19.95 115.62
N PRO A 266 -14.98 -19.35 116.56
CA PRO A 266 -15.11 -19.91 117.90
C PRO A 266 -15.90 -21.22 117.85
N GLU A 267 -15.46 -22.21 118.61
CA GLU A 267 -16.14 -23.48 118.81
C GLU A 267 -16.49 -23.66 120.30
N GLY A 268 -17.72 -24.11 120.58
CA GLY A 268 -18.22 -24.35 121.93
C GLY A 268 -19.41 -23.45 122.27
N GLY A 269 -20.32 -23.97 123.11
CA GLY A 269 -21.51 -23.27 123.57
C GLY A 269 -21.20 -22.09 124.50
N ILE A 270 -21.98 -21.93 125.57
CA ILE A 270 -22.00 -20.73 126.45
C ILE A 270 -20.62 -20.40 127.08
N ILE A 271 -19.63 -21.30 126.97
CA ILE A 271 -18.23 -21.06 127.33
C ILE A 271 -17.36 -21.26 126.06
N ARG A 272 -17.08 -20.16 125.34
CA ARG A 272 -16.32 -20.14 124.07
C ARG A 272 -14.80 -20.22 124.31
N SER A 273 -14.28 -21.38 124.72
CA SER A 273 -12.84 -21.55 125.01
C SER A 273 -12.02 -22.19 123.90
N LYS A 274 -12.66 -22.63 122.80
CA LYS A 274 -11.99 -23.27 121.67
C LYS A 274 -12.23 -22.47 120.40
N ALA A 275 -11.29 -22.52 119.48
CA ALA A 275 -11.40 -21.89 118.18
C ALA A 275 -10.78 -22.79 117.10
N ARG A 276 -11.33 -22.73 115.89
CA ARG A 276 -10.88 -23.49 114.73
C ARG A 276 -10.58 -22.58 113.54
N LEU A 277 -9.45 -22.80 112.90
CA LEU A 277 -9.10 -22.22 111.61
C LEU A 277 -9.83 -22.99 110.52
N VAL A 278 -10.65 -22.31 109.75
CA VAL A 278 -11.41 -22.91 108.65
C VAL A 278 -10.57 -22.87 107.39
N ALA A 279 -10.26 -24.04 106.84
CA ALA A 279 -9.64 -24.12 105.53
C ALA A 279 -10.53 -23.43 104.49
N ALA A 280 -9.94 -22.61 103.62
CA ALA A 280 -10.62 -22.17 102.41
C ALA A 280 -10.99 -23.43 101.64
N ALA A 281 -12.29 -23.71 101.50
CA ALA A 281 -12.73 -24.87 100.74
C ALA A 281 -12.03 -24.82 99.38
N GLN A 282 -11.21 -25.83 99.08
CA GLN A 282 -10.83 -26.09 97.70
C GLN A 282 -12.14 -26.18 96.94
N LEU A 283 -12.32 -25.34 95.93
CA LEU A 283 -13.37 -25.54 94.95
C LEU A 283 -13.14 -26.96 94.39
N GLU A 284 -13.96 -27.91 94.85
CA GLU A 284 -14.09 -29.19 94.17
C GLU A 284 -14.46 -28.86 92.72
N PRO A 285 -13.74 -29.39 91.72
CA PRO A 285 -14.09 -29.15 90.32
C PRO A 285 -15.49 -29.72 90.10
N GLY A 286 -16.41 -28.87 89.66
CA GLY A 286 -17.76 -29.29 89.31
C GLY A 286 -17.71 -30.44 88.31
N GLU A 287 -18.51 -31.47 88.58
CA GLU A 287 -18.79 -32.58 87.68
C GLU A 287 -19.09 -32.07 86.27
N ASN A 288 -18.31 -32.55 85.30
CA ASN A 288 -18.63 -32.43 83.88
C ASN A 288 -19.92 -33.22 83.63
N ASN A 289 -21.04 -32.53 83.41
CA ASN A 289 -22.20 -33.14 82.79
C ASN A 289 -21.93 -33.28 81.29
N GLU A 290 -22.06 -34.52 80.80
CA GLU A 290 -22.13 -34.89 79.38
C GLU A 290 -23.26 -34.17 78.62
#